data_AF-A0A076FBT9-F1
#
_entry.id   AF-A0A076FBT9-F1
#
_cell.length_a   1.000
_cell.length_b   1.000
_cell.length_c   1.000
_cell.angle_alpha   90.00
_cell.angle_beta   90.00
_cell.angle_gamma   90.00
#
_symmetry.space_group_name_H-M   'P 1'
#
loop_
_entity.id
_entity.type
_entity.pdbx_description
1 polymer ?
#
loop_
_entity_poly.entity_id
_entity_poly.type
_entity_poly.pdbx_seq_one_letter_code
_entity_poly.pdbx_strand_id
1 'polypeptide(L)'
;MTNPYLNNQQNSNSKVDNTINDFAKEIPFIPENFNTAGFLKGVLIGAGLTYVLTNQKASQALFKAIVKAGNLLQSGTEELKERFEDAKAEINAQK
;
A
#
# COMPACT_ATOMS: atom_id res chain seq x y z
N MET A 1 18.95 -31.75 -25.10
CA MET A 1 17.61 -31.81 -24.49
C MET A 1 17.48 -30.58 -23.59
N THR A 2 16.72 -29.58 -24.02
CA THR A 2 16.50 -28.35 -23.23
C THR A 2 15.22 -28.53 -22.44
N ASN A 3 15.28 -28.30 -21.12
CA ASN A 3 14.15 -28.54 -20.23
C ASN A 3 13.01 -27.52 -20.48
N PRO A 4 11.80 -27.98 -20.87
CA PRO A 4 10.67 -27.11 -21.22
C PRO A 4 9.98 -26.46 -20.01
N TYR A 5 10.40 -26.79 -18.78
CA TYR A 5 9.85 -26.22 -17.53
C TYR A 5 10.69 -25.07 -16.96
N LEU A 6 11.73 -24.62 -17.67
CA LEU A 6 12.36 -23.33 -17.37
C LEU A 6 11.43 -22.23 -17.89
N ASN A 7 10.32 -22.03 -17.18
CA ASN A 7 9.50 -20.84 -17.31
C ASN A 7 10.39 -19.67 -16.90
N ASN A 8 10.92 -18.95 -17.89
CA ASN A 8 11.51 -17.64 -17.66
C ASN A 8 10.46 -16.85 -16.88
N GLN A 9 10.78 -16.51 -15.64
CA GLN A 9 10.00 -15.56 -14.87
C GLN A 9 9.81 -14.35 -15.77
N GLN A 10 8.60 -14.22 -16.31
CA GLN A 10 8.18 -13.04 -17.04
C GLN A 10 8.39 -11.91 -16.05
N ASN A 11 9.50 -11.20 -16.24
CA ASN A 11 9.67 -9.88 -15.71
C ASN A 11 8.57 -9.06 -16.37
N SER A 12 7.40 -9.05 -15.75
CA SER A 12 6.28 -8.19 -16.12
C SER A 12 6.71 -6.77 -15.76
N ASN A 13 7.66 -6.24 -16.53
CA ASN A 13 7.99 -4.83 -16.53
C ASN A 13 6.70 -4.13 -16.91
N SER A 14 6.04 -3.57 -15.91
CA SER A 14 4.82 -2.81 -16.11
C SER A 14 5.19 -1.62 -17.01
N LYS A 15 4.26 -1.12 -17.84
CA LYS A 15 4.54 0.07 -18.67
C LYS A 15 5.16 1.23 -17.87
N VAL A 16 4.78 1.33 -16.60
CA VAL A 16 5.34 2.26 -15.61
C VAL A 16 6.83 2.01 -15.33
N ASP A 17 7.26 0.77 -15.18
CA ASP A 17 8.66 0.44 -14.89
C ASP A 17 9.57 0.76 -16.10
N ASN A 18 9.10 0.55 -17.34
CA ASN A 18 9.85 0.95 -18.54
C ASN A 18 10.00 2.48 -18.65
N THR A 19 8.93 3.24 -18.42
CA THR A 19 9.00 4.72 -18.42
C THR A 19 9.94 5.25 -17.33
N ILE A 20 9.92 4.64 -16.14
CA ILE A 20 10.83 5.02 -15.05
C ILE A 20 12.27 4.70 -15.40
N ASN A 21 12.53 3.55 -16.02
CA ASN A 21 13.88 3.14 -16.44
C ASN A 21 14.41 3.95 -17.63
N ASP A 22 13.55 4.52 -18.47
CA ASP A 22 13.98 5.43 -19.53
C ASP A 22 14.29 6.83 -19.00
N PHE A 23 13.45 7.37 -18.11
CA PHE A 23 13.76 8.62 -17.40
C PHE A 23 15.03 8.51 -16.55
N ALA A 24 15.27 7.35 -15.93
CA ALA A 24 16.46 7.05 -15.16
C ALA A 24 17.77 7.24 -15.93
N LYS A 25 17.78 6.86 -17.22
CA LYS A 25 18.96 6.96 -18.09
C LYS A 25 19.36 8.40 -18.36
N GLU A 26 18.44 9.34 -18.20
CA GLU A 26 18.71 10.78 -18.36
C GLU A 26 19.32 11.43 -17.11
N ILE A 27 19.39 10.71 -15.99
CA ILE A 27 19.91 11.22 -14.72
C ILE A 27 21.40 10.86 -14.59
N PRO A 28 22.34 11.83 -14.61
CA PRO A 28 23.78 11.58 -14.73
C PRO A 28 24.43 10.90 -13.52
N PHE A 29 23.73 10.79 -12.39
CA PHE A 29 24.22 10.17 -11.16
C PHE A 29 23.62 8.79 -10.88
N ILE A 30 22.76 8.27 -11.75
CA ILE A 30 22.16 6.93 -11.59
C ILE A 30 22.92 5.93 -12.47
N PRO A 31 23.60 4.92 -11.89
CA PRO A 31 24.34 3.93 -12.66
C PRO A 31 23.42 3.07 -13.55
N GLU A 32 23.88 2.71 -14.76
CA GLU A 32 23.08 1.89 -15.71
C GLU A 32 22.72 0.50 -15.15
N ASN A 33 23.53 -0.04 -14.23
CA ASN A 33 23.34 -1.36 -13.62
C ASN A 33 22.50 -1.32 -12.33
N PHE A 34 21.78 -0.22 -12.09
CA PHE A 34 21.07 0.05 -10.85
C PHE A 34 19.56 -0.19 -11.02
N ASN A 35 18.90 -0.65 -9.95
CA ASN A 35 17.43 -0.80 -9.95
C ASN A 35 16.77 0.58 -9.79
N THR A 36 16.70 1.35 -10.87
CA THR A 36 16.18 2.71 -10.80
C THR A 36 14.70 2.78 -10.48
N ALA A 37 13.90 1.83 -10.98
CA ALA A 37 12.50 1.73 -10.60
C ALA A 37 12.33 1.58 -9.07
N GLY A 38 13.14 0.72 -8.45
CA GLY A 38 13.17 0.56 -6.98
C GLY A 38 13.66 1.82 -6.25
N PHE A 39 14.70 2.46 -6.77
CA PHE A 39 15.23 3.69 -6.18
C PHE A 39 14.26 4.86 -6.24
N LEU A 40 13.65 5.13 -7.40
CA LEU A 40 12.71 6.24 -7.54
C LEU A 40 11.47 6.02 -6.66
N LYS A 41 10.99 4.77 -6.54
CA LYS A 41 9.94 4.41 -5.57
C LYS A 41 10.41 4.71 -4.13
N GLY A 42 11.64 4.35 -3.78
CA GLY A 42 12.23 4.66 -2.48
C GLY A 42 12.34 6.16 -2.20
N VAL A 43 12.80 6.95 -3.18
CA VAL A 43 12.88 8.41 -3.09
C VAL A 43 11.50 9.02 -2.90
N LEU A 44 10.49 8.59 -3.66
CA LEU A 44 9.12 9.08 -3.53
C LEU A 44 8.54 8.75 -2.14
N ILE A 45 8.72 7.53 -1.65
CA ILE A 45 8.30 7.13 -0.30
C ILE A 45 9.03 7.97 0.75
N GLY A 46 10.35 8.10 0.64
CA GLY A 46 11.18 8.87 1.58
C GLY A 46 10.80 10.34 1.62
N ALA A 47 10.58 10.96 0.45
CA ALA A 47 10.11 12.34 0.36
C ALA A 47 8.71 12.53 0.96
N GLY A 48 7.79 11.59 0.70
CA GLY A 48 6.46 11.59 1.29
C GLY A 48 6.50 11.50 2.82
N LEU A 49 7.27 10.55 3.37
CA LEU A 49 7.47 10.41 4.81
C LEU A 49 8.12 11.66 5.42
N THR A 50 9.16 12.19 4.79
CA THR A 50 9.84 13.42 5.25
C THR A 50 8.91 14.61 5.24
N TYR A 51 8.08 14.76 4.22
CA TYR A 51 7.06 15.81 4.15
C TYR A 51 6.05 15.69 5.29
N VAL A 52 5.57 14.48 5.58
CA VAL A 52 4.68 14.24 6.72
C VAL A 52 5.36 14.64 8.03
N LEU A 53 6.61 14.23 8.26
CA LEU A 53 7.36 14.52 9.48
C LEU A 53 7.72 16.00 9.65
N THR A 54 8.07 16.67 8.55
CA THR A 54 8.52 18.06 8.57
C THR A 54 7.35 19.04 8.63
N ASN A 55 6.19 18.67 8.07
CA ASN A 55 5.00 19.50 8.10
C ASN A 55 4.09 19.08 9.25
N GLN A 56 4.04 19.90 10.31
CA GLN A 56 3.18 19.67 11.46
C GLN A 56 1.70 19.47 11.07
N LYS A 57 1.20 20.15 10.02
CA LYS A 57 -0.18 19.96 9.53
C LYS A 57 -0.36 18.56 8.91
N ALA A 58 0.64 18.07 8.19
CA ALA A 58 0.60 16.72 7.59
C ALA A 58 0.70 15.62 8.65
N SER A 59 1.61 15.77 9.64
CA SER A 59 1.67 14.88 10.81
C SER A 59 0.34 14.84 11.57
N GLN A 60 -0.28 16.01 11.80
CA GLN A 60 -1.60 16.10 12.44
C GLN A 60 -2.70 15.44 11.60
N ALA A 61 -2.69 15.63 10.28
CA ALA A 61 -3.65 14.99 9.38
C ALA A 61 -3.51 13.47 9.39
N LEU A 62 -2.28 12.95 9.37
CA LEU A 62 -2.00 11.52 9.47
C LEU A 62 -2.54 10.95 10.80
N PHE A 63 -2.22 11.59 11.92
CA PHE A 63 -2.69 11.14 13.23
C PHE A 63 -4.22 11.17 13.33
N LYS A 64 -4.85 12.24 12.84
CA LYS A 64 -6.32 12.33 12.78
C LYS A 64 -6.92 11.22 11.92
N ALA A 65 -6.30 10.88 10.80
CA ALA A 65 -6.76 9.79 9.94
C ALA A 65 -6.67 8.44 10.66
N ILE A 66 -5.56 8.17 11.35
CA ILE A 66 -5.37 6.95 12.15
C ILE A 66 -6.45 6.85 13.24
N VAL A 67 -6.66 7.92 14.02
CA VAL A 67 -7.69 7.95 15.06
C VAL A 67 -9.08 7.75 14.45
N LYS A 68 -9.38 8.45 13.35
CA LYS A 68 -10.69 8.33 12.68
C LYS A 68 -10.93 6.91 12.15
N ALA A 69 -9.91 6.26 11.61
CA ALA A 69 -9.99 4.87 11.17
C ALA A 69 -10.22 3.92 12.36
N GLY A 70 -9.52 4.12 13.47
CA GLY A 70 -9.73 3.36 14.70
C GLY A 70 -11.15 3.51 15.25
N ASN A 71 -11.67 4.74 15.27
CA ASN A 71 -13.04 5.01 15.68
C ASN A 71 -14.06 4.35 14.74
N LEU A 72 -13.83 4.40 13.42
CA LEU A 72 -14.70 3.75 12.43
C LEU A 72 -14.73 2.22 12.63
N LEU A 73 -13.60 1.61 12.95
CA LEU A 73 -13.55 0.18 13.27
C LEU A 73 -14.29 -0.13 14.58
N GLN A 74 -14.08 0.67 15.64
CA GLN A 74 -14.78 0.48 16.91
C GLN A 74 -16.30 0.60 16.73
N SER A 75 -16.77 1.69 16.13
CA SER A 75 -18.21 1.89 15.86
C SER A 75 -18.78 0.81 14.95
N GLY A 76 -18.02 0.40 13.91
CA GLY A 76 -18.44 -0.71 13.05
C GLY A 76 -18.54 -2.04 13.79
N THR A 77 -17.60 -2.34 14.70
CA THR A 77 -17.67 -3.56 15.51
C THR A 77 -18.80 -3.53 16.54
N GLU A 78 -19.17 -2.35 17.03
CA GLU A 78 -20.30 -2.18 17.94
C GLU A 78 -21.63 -2.46 17.25
N GLU A 79 -21.85 -1.88 16.06
CA GLU A 79 -23.03 -2.19 15.24
C GLU A 79 -23.05 -3.67 14.81
N LEU A 80 -21.90 -4.25 14.46
CA LEU A 80 -21.82 -5.67 14.12
C LEU A 80 -22.14 -6.58 15.32
N LYS A 81 -21.72 -6.19 16.54
CA LYS A 81 -22.01 -6.95 17.76
C LYS A 81 -23.50 -6.93 18.06
N GLU A 82 -24.15 -5.79 17.94
CA GLU A 82 -25.61 -5.65 18.11
C GLU A 82 -26.35 -6.52 17.09
N ARG A 83 -25.99 -6.43 15.81
CA ARG A 83 -26.59 -7.27 14.74
C ARG A 83 -26.34 -8.77 14.93
N PHE A 84 -25.20 -9.14 15.51
CA PHE A 84 -24.90 -10.54 15.82
C PHE A 84 -25.72 -11.04 17.02
N GLU A 85 -25.91 -10.22 18.05
CA GLU A 85 -26.79 -10.54 19.18
C GLU A 85 -28.26 -10.66 18.75
N ASP A 86 -28.74 -9.74 17.91
CA ASP A 86 -30.08 -9.78 17.34
C ASP A 86 -30.30 -11.04 16.49
N ALA A 87 -29.37 -11.36 15.58
CA ALA A 87 -29.45 -12.58 14.78
C ALA A 87 -29.42 -13.84 15.66
N LYS A 88 -28.61 -13.86 16.72
CA LYS A 88 -28.57 -14.97 17.68
C LYS A 88 -29.88 -15.07 18.46
N ALA A 89 -30.51 -13.96 18.85
CA ALA A 89 -31.78 -13.97 19.54
C ALA A 89 -32.91 -14.48 18.63
N GLU A 90 -32.97 -14.04 17.37
CA GLU A 90 -33.94 -14.54 16.38
C GLU A 90 -33.82 -16.04 16.14
N ILE A 91 -32.60 -16.58 16.02
CA ILE A 91 -32.37 -18.02 15.82
C ILE A 91 -32.80 -18.82 17.05
N ASN A 92 -32.56 -18.31 18.26
CA ASN A 92 -32.98 -18.98 19.49
C ASN A 92 -34.49 -18.83 19.78
N ALA A 93 -35.13 -17.74 19.34
CA ALA A 93 -36.57 -17.52 19.47
C ALA A 93 -37.40 -18.33 18.46
N GLN A 94 -36.78 -18.77 17.35
CA GLN A 94 -37.38 -19.69 16.37
C GLN A 94 -37.28 -21.17 16.75
N LYS A 95 -36.71 -21.49 17.92
CA LYS A 95 -36.57 -22.85 18.45
C LYS A 95 -37.58 -23.11 19.55
#